data_AF-A0A522RCD7-F1
#
_entry.id   AF-A0A522RCD7-F1
#
_cell.length_a   1.000
_cell.length_b   1.000
_cell.length_c   1.000
_cell.angle_alpha   90.00
_cell.angle_beta   90.00
_cell.angle_gamma   90.00
#
_symmetry.space_group_name_H-M   'P 1'
#
loop_
_entity.id
_entity.type
_entity.pdbx_description
1 polymer ?
#
loop_
_entity_poly.entity_id
_entity_poly.type
_entity_poly.pdbx_seq_one_letter_code
_entity_poly.pdbx_strand_id
1 'polypeptide(L)'
;MSKSKKVIYACILISFVCCFSCVVTRGQNATNNIIKPEAIWFDNNGNPIQAHGGGIIKVGGTYYWYGEYRGKDTEPGYKYVGCYSSKDLVNWTFLNKIKFSAPDGFNPQHWVLERPKVYYNRKTKKYVMYFHL
;
A
#
# COMPACT_ATOMS: atom_id res chain seq x y z
N MET A 1 -28.29 1.53 50.14
CA MET A 1 -27.52 0.68 49.18
C MET A 1 -26.40 -0.03 49.96
N SER A 2 -26.41 -1.37 50.03
CA SER A 2 -25.56 -2.13 50.96
C SER A 2 -24.06 -2.07 50.61
N LYS A 3 -23.20 -2.10 51.64
CA LYS A 3 -21.72 -2.06 51.55
C LYS A 3 -21.14 -3.06 50.54
N SER A 4 -21.79 -4.22 50.39
CA SER A 4 -21.41 -5.28 49.44
C SER A 4 -21.50 -4.83 47.96
N LYS A 5 -22.49 -4.01 47.59
CA LYS A 5 -22.62 -3.54 46.19
C LYS A 5 -21.50 -2.57 45.81
N LYS A 6 -20.99 -1.76 46.75
CA LYS A 6 -19.89 -0.81 46.50
C LYS A 6 -18.54 -1.50 46.23
N VAL A 7 -18.29 -2.65 46.85
CA VAL A 7 -17.06 -3.44 46.63
C VAL A 7 -17.06 -4.10 45.26
N ILE A 8 -18.23 -4.60 44.81
CA ILE A 8 -18.38 -5.21 43.48
C ILE A 8 -18.16 -4.16 42.37
N TYR A 9 -18.71 -2.95 42.51
CA TYR A 9 -18.47 -1.88 41.54
C TYR A 9 -17.01 -1.39 41.52
N ALA A 10 -16.32 -1.39 42.66
CA ALA A 10 -14.91 -1.03 42.72
C ALA A 10 -14.00 -2.06 42.01
N CYS A 11 -14.28 -3.36 42.13
CA CYS A 11 -13.54 -4.40 41.42
C CYS A 11 -13.80 -4.40 39.90
N ILE A 12 -15.02 -4.05 39.46
CA ILE A 12 -15.35 -3.94 38.03
C ILE A 12 -14.65 -2.73 37.39
N LEU A 13 -14.52 -1.61 38.12
CA LEU A 13 -13.80 -0.42 37.63
C LEU A 13 -12.28 -0.65 37.51
N ILE A 14 -11.67 -1.39 38.43
CA ILE A 14 -10.22 -1.68 38.40
C ILE A 14 -9.86 -2.63 37.23
N SER A 15 -10.75 -3.56 36.88
CA SER A 15 -10.55 -4.46 35.73
C SER A 15 -10.67 -3.73 34.38
N PHE A 16 -11.49 -2.69 34.30
CA PHE A 16 -11.66 -1.90 33.07
C PHE A 16 -10.46 -0.98 32.77
N VAL A 17 -9.72 -0.54 33.80
CA VAL A 17 -8.52 0.30 33.66
C VAL A 17 -7.30 -0.51 33.19
N CYS A 18 -7.20 -1.80 33.54
CA CYS A 18 -6.07 -2.64 33.11
C CYS A 18 -6.20 -3.17 31.66
N CYS A 19 -7.41 -3.22 31.07
CA CYS A 19 -7.60 -3.67 29.69
C CYS A 19 -7.31 -2.61 28.62
N PHE A 20 -7.14 -1.34 29.00
CA PHE A 20 -6.83 -0.26 28.05
C PHE A 20 -5.33 -0.01 27.82
N SER A 21 -4.46 -0.68 28.57
CA SER A 21 -2.99 -0.50 28.47
C SER A 21 -2.30 -1.48 27.54
N CYS A 22 -3.04 -2.38 26.88
CA CYS A 22 -2.49 -3.12 25.73
C CYS A 22 -2.52 -2.20 24.50
N VAL A 23 -1.75 -1.11 24.57
CA VAL A 23 -1.28 -0.44 23.36
C VAL A 23 -0.44 -1.49 22.66
N VAL A 24 -1.03 -2.13 21.65
CA VAL A 24 -0.29 -2.90 20.67
C VAL A 24 0.74 -1.94 20.11
N THR A 25 1.98 -2.03 20.61
CA THR A 25 3.13 -1.46 19.94
C THR A 25 3.24 -2.24 18.64
N ARG A 26 2.57 -1.75 17.59
CA ARG A 26 2.93 -2.11 16.22
C ARG A 26 4.41 -1.75 16.13
N GLY A 27 5.26 -2.78 16.19
CA GLY A 27 6.70 -2.61 16.06
C GLY A 27 6.94 -1.74 14.85
N GLN A 28 7.44 -0.53 15.09
CA GLN A 28 7.98 0.28 14.00
C GLN A 28 9.15 -0.54 13.49
N ASN A 29 8.98 -1.19 12.33
CA ASN A 29 10.11 -1.75 11.62
C ASN A 29 11.14 -0.63 11.55
N ALA A 30 12.31 -0.86 12.14
CA ALA A 30 13.42 0.09 12.09
C ALA A 30 13.56 0.51 10.63
N THR A 31 13.45 1.82 10.38
CA THR A 31 13.61 2.40 9.04
C THR A 31 15.06 2.17 8.63
N ASN A 32 15.33 1.01 8.06
CA ASN A 32 16.59 0.76 7.39
C ASN A 32 16.58 1.66 6.17
N ASN A 33 17.21 2.84 6.30
CA ASN A 33 17.39 3.82 5.22
C ASN A 33 18.34 3.32 4.12
N ILE A 34 18.55 2.00 4.04
CA ILE A 34 19.47 1.34 3.13
C ILE A 34 18.64 0.43 2.24
N ILE A 35 18.63 0.73 0.95
CA ILE A 35 18.16 -0.20 -0.06
C ILE A 35 19.20 -1.32 -0.16
N LYS A 36 18.74 -2.57 -0.06
CA LYS A 36 19.56 -3.76 -0.31
C LYS A 36 19.14 -4.33 -1.66
N PRO A 37 19.90 -4.08 -2.74
CA PRO A 37 19.61 -4.69 -4.03
C PRO A 37 19.48 -6.22 -3.91
N GLU A 38 18.66 -6.83 -4.77
CA GLU A 38 18.34 -8.28 -4.80
C GLU A 38 17.52 -8.81 -3.61
N ALA A 39 17.55 -8.14 -2.45
CA ALA A 39 16.67 -8.48 -1.35
C ALA A 39 15.21 -8.13 -1.67
N ILE A 40 14.28 -8.90 -1.10
CA ILE A 40 12.86 -8.55 -1.16
C ILE A 40 12.66 -7.20 -0.46
N TRP A 41 12.07 -6.25 -1.17
CA TRP A 41 11.70 -4.95 -0.62
C TRP A 41 10.25 -4.98 -0.17
N PHE A 42 10.04 -4.80 1.14
CA PHE A 42 8.72 -4.82 1.75
C PHE A 42 8.14 -3.42 1.89
N ASP A 43 6.81 -3.31 1.78
CA ASP A 43 6.06 -2.12 2.18
C ASP A 43 5.86 -2.06 3.70
N ASN A 44 5.26 -0.96 4.18
CA ASN A 44 5.00 -0.74 5.61
C ASN A 44 4.00 -1.72 6.24
N ASN A 45 3.30 -2.54 5.43
CA ASN A 45 2.42 -3.60 5.91
C ASN A 45 3.14 -4.97 5.92
N GLY A 46 4.42 -5.03 5.57
CA GLY A 46 5.20 -6.26 5.49
C GLY A 46 4.94 -7.08 4.22
N ASN A 47 4.31 -6.50 3.20
CA ASN A 47 4.09 -7.19 1.92
C ASN A 47 5.22 -6.88 0.93
N PRO A 48 5.66 -7.83 0.11
CA PRO A 48 6.59 -7.54 -0.99
C PRO A 48 6.02 -6.47 -1.93
N ILE A 49 6.81 -5.45 -2.26
CA ILE A 49 6.41 -4.41 -3.21
C ILE A 49 6.21 -5.01 -4.60
N GLN A 50 5.06 -4.72 -5.21
CA GLN A 50 4.65 -5.16 -6.54
C GLN A 50 4.52 -3.95 -7.47
N ALA A 51 5.67 -3.45 -7.96
CA ALA A 51 5.75 -2.30 -8.84
C ALA A 51 6.79 -2.50 -9.97
N HIS A 52 6.68 -3.63 -10.67
CA HIS A 52 7.65 -4.06 -11.69
C HIS A 52 7.62 -3.16 -12.93
N GLY A 53 8.76 -3.00 -13.61
CA GLY A 53 8.86 -2.24 -14.86
C GLY A 53 8.44 -0.76 -14.76
N GLY A 54 8.22 -0.26 -13.55
CA GLY A 54 7.48 0.95 -13.27
C GLY A 54 8.23 2.27 -13.48
N GLY A 55 7.71 3.32 -12.84
CA GLY A 55 8.33 4.63 -12.75
C GLY A 55 7.90 5.37 -11.48
N ILE A 56 8.72 6.33 -11.05
CA ILE A 56 8.45 7.16 -9.87
C ILE A 56 8.21 8.61 -10.31
N ILE A 57 7.13 9.20 -9.80
CA ILE A 57 6.83 10.63 -9.95
C ILE A 57 6.83 11.30 -8.58
N LYS A 58 7.38 12.52 -8.50
CA LYS A 58 7.29 13.35 -7.30
C LYS A 58 6.14 14.34 -7.44
N VAL A 59 5.26 14.38 -6.44
CA VAL A 59 4.17 15.36 -6.32
C VAL A 59 4.31 16.05 -4.97
N GLY A 60 4.66 17.34 -5.00
CA GLY A 60 5.03 18.08 -3.80
C GLY A 60 6.19 17.39 -3.06
N GLY A 61 5.98 17.11 -1.77
CA GLY A 61 6.93 16.40 -0.92
C GLY A 61 6.77 14.88 -0.88
N THR A 62 6.04 14.26 -1.82
CA THR A 62 5.76 12.81 -1.82
C THR A 62 6.17 12.20 -3.16
N TYR A 63 6.80 11.03 -3.11
CA TYR A 63 7.10 10.19 -4.26
C TYR A 63 5.99 9.15 -4.42
N TYR A 64 5.60 8.88 -5.66
CA TYR A 64 4.63 7.86 -6.02
C TYR A 64 5.27 6.90 -7.02
N TRP A 65 5.32 5.63 -6.66
CA TRP A 65 5.85 4.56 -7.51
C TRP A 65 4.70 3.77 -8.11
N TYR A 66 4.61 3.83 -9.43
CA TYR A 66 3.67 3.05 -10.22
C TYR A 66 4.41 1.94 -10.95
N GLY A 67 3.89 0.73 -10.94
CA GLY A 67 4.48 -0.41 -11.66
C GLY A 67 3.50 -1.55 -11.82
N GLU A 68 3.84 -2.53 -12.66
CA GLU A 68 3.04 -3.73 -12.83
C GLU A 68 2.86 -4.44 -11.50
N TYR A 69 1.61 -4.74 -11.15
CA TYR A 69 1.28 -5.48 -9.94
C TYR A 69 1.14 -6.96 -10.29
N ARG A 70 2.07 -7.78 -9.80
CA ARG A 70 2.15 -9.24 -10.06
C ARG A 70 1.88 -10.05 -8.78
N GLY A 71 1.08 -9.50 -7.86
CA GLY A 71 0.64 -10.19 -6.65
C GLY A 71 -0.26 -11.39 -6.94
N LYS A 72 -0.39 -12.32 -5.99
CA LYS A 72 -1.21 -13.52 -6.13
C LYS A 72 -2.72 -13.25 -6.07
N ASP A 73 -3.11 -12.07 -5.61
CA ASP A 73 -4.48 -11.59 -5.42
C ASP A 73 -5.04 -10.86 -6.66
N THR A 74 -4.61 -11.28 -7.86
CA THR A 74 -5.08 -10.73 -9.15
C THR A 74 -6.08 -11.66 -9.81
N GLU A 75 -7.11 -11.09 -10.44
CA GLU A 75 -8.11 -11.86 -11.17
C GLU A 75 -7.61 -12.24 -12.59
N PRO A 76 -7.88 -13.47 -13.07
CA PRO A 76 -7.60 -13.86 -14.44
C PRO A 76 -8.24 -12.89 -15.46
N GLY A 77 -7.52 -12.61 -16.55
CA GLY A 77 -7.99 -11.72 -17.62
C GLY A 77 -7.90 -10.22 -17.32
N TYR A 78 -7.59 -9.82 -16.09
CA TYR A 78 -7.31 -8.42 -15.75
C TYR A 78 -5.80 -8.18 -15.61
N LYS A 79 -5.39 -6.91 -15.74
CA LYS A 79 -4.04 -6.45 -15.42
C LYS A 79 -4.10 -5.31 -14.40
N TYR A 80 -3.07 -5.21 -13.59
CA TYR A 80 -3.07 -4.30 -12.45
C TYR A 80 -1.79 -3.47 -12.42
N VAL A 81 -1.93 -2.19 -12.06
CA VAL A 81 -0.80 -1.30 -11.77
C VAL A 81 -0.83 -0.95 -10.29
N GLY A 82 0.21 -1.34 -9.55
CA GLY A 82 0.37 -1.01 -8.15
C GLY A 82 0.78 0.45 -7.98
N CYS A 83 0.33 1.09 -6.90
CA CYS A 83 0.69 2.44 -6.52
C CYS A 83 1.16 2.47 -5.06
N TYR A 84 2.40 2.92 -4.88
CA TYR A 84 3.02 3.09 -3.57
C TYR A 84 3.39 4.55 -3.38
N SER A 85 3.43 5.02 -2.13
CA SER A 85 3.95 6.35 -1.80
C SER A 85 5.08 6.29 -0.78
N SER A 86 6.00 7.25 -0.88
CA SER A 86 7.13 7.38 0.03
C SER A 86 7.52 8.85 0.21
N LYS A 87 8.11 9.18 1.35
CA LYS A 87 8.73 10.49 1.62
C LYS A 87 10.24 10.49 1.39
N ASP A 88 10.88 9.32 1.42
CA ASP A 88 12.33 9.15 1.48
C ASP A 88 12.89 8.22 0.41
N LEU A 89 12.04 7.68 -0.50
CA LEU A 89 12.36 6.68 -1.52
C LEU A 89 12.78 5.31 -0.97
N VAL A 90 12.72 5.10 0.35
CA VAL A 90 13.14 3.86 1.01
C VAL A 90 11.94 3.13 1.62
N ASN A 91 11.12 3.86 2.38
CA ASN A 91 9.97 3.32 3.09
C ASN A 91 8.71 3.58 2.26
N TRP A 92 8.10 2.51 1.75
CA TRP A 92 6.95 2.60 0.85
C TRP A 92 5.66 2.15 1.53
N THR A 93 4.61 2.96 1.39
CA THR A 93 3.24 2.62 1.79
C THR A 93 2.44 2.23 0.56
N PHE A 94 1.88 1.02 0.55
CA PHE A 94 0.90 0.63 -0.48
C PHE A 94 -0.34 1.52 -0.38
N LEU A 95 -0.74 2.12 -1.51
CA LEU A 95 -1.95 2.93 -1.58
C LEU A 95 -3.11 2.16 -2.18
N ASN A 96 -2.92 1.65 -3.41
CA ASN A 96 -3.93 0.89 -4.12
C ASN A 96 -3.30 0.16 -5.33
N LYS A 97 -4.09 -0.71 -5.98
CA LYS A 97 -3.84 -1.21 -7.33
C LYS A 97 -4.96 -0.79 -8.28
N ILE A 98 -4.61 -0.34 -9.47
CA ILE A 98 -5.55 0.07 -10.51
C ILE A 98 -5.81 -1.14 -11.39
N LYS A 99 -7.08 -1.54 -11.52
CA LYS A 99 -7.53 -2.66 -12.35
C LYS A 99 -7.81 -2.20 -13.78
N PHE A 100 -7.28 -2.91 -14.75
CA PHE A 100 -7.51 -2.69 -16.18
C PHE A 100 -8.11 -3.95 -16.82
N SER A 101 -9.10 -3.74 -17.68
CA SER A 101 -9.64 -4.73 -18.60
C SER A 101 -8.86 -4.70 -19.92
N ALA A 102 -8.95 -5.77 -20.69
CA ALA A 102 -8.39 -5.79 -22.04
C ALA A 102 -8.99 -4.65 -22.88
N PRO A 103 -8.17 -3.94 -23.68
CA PRO A 103 -8.68 -3.00 -24.66
C PRO A 103 -9.54 -3.69 -25.72
N ASP A 104 -10.36 -2.91 -26.42
CA ASP A 104 -11.17 -3.41 -27.52
C ASP A 104 -10.29 -4.08 -28.60
N GLY A 105 -10.73 -5.25 -29.07
CA GLY A 105 -10.00 -6.05 -30.07
C GLY A 105 -8.93 -6.99 -29.51
N PHE A 106 -8.62 -6.93 -28.20
CA PHE A 106 -7.71 -7.87 -27.56
C PHE A 106 -8.46 -9.08 -26.99
N ASN A 107 -7.78 -10.22 -26.94
CA ASN A 107 -8.29 -11.37 -26.21
C ASN A 107 -8.26 -11.08 -24.70
N PRO A 108 -9.42 -11.09 -23.98
CA PRO A 108 -9.47 -10.76 -22.57
C PRO A 108 -8.58 -11.65 -21.69
N GLN A 109 -8.31 -12.88 -22.11
CA GLN A 109 -7.46 -13.84 -21.38
C GLN A 109 -5.98 -13.71 -21.77
N HIS A 110 -5.66 -13.20 -22.96
CA HIS A 110 -4.31 -13.20 -23.53
C HIS A 110 -3.88 -11.80 -23.99
N TRP A 111 -3.69 -10.90 -23.03
CA TRP A 111 -3.14 -9.57 -23.24
C TRP A 111 -2.18 -9.22 -22.12
N VAL A 112 -1.30 -8.24 -22.35
CA VAL A 112 -0.28 -7.81 -21.40
C VAL A 112 -0.39 -6.30 -21.21
N LEU A 113 -0.07 -5.83 -20.00
CA LEU A 113 0.14 -4.41 -19.70
C LEU A 113 1.51 -4.33 -19.06
N GLU A 114 2.44 -3.62 -19.70
CA GLU A 114 3.82 -3.55 -19.23
C GLU A 114 4.31 -2.11 -19.10
N ARG A 115 5.32 -1.96 -18.24
CA ARG A 115 6.13 -0.74 -18.11
C ARG A 115 5.33 0.56 -17.90
N PRO A 116 4.32 0.61 -17.02
CA PRO A 116 3.53 1.82 -16.84
C PRO A 116 4.39 3.01 -16.36
N LYS A 117 4.08 4.20 -16.86
CA LYS A 117 4.69 5.48 -16.51
C LYS A 117 3.62 6.55 -16.35
N VAL A 118 3.71 7.35 -15.29
CA VAL A 118 2.75 8.42 -14.99
C VAL A 118 3.42 9.78 -15.12
N TYR A 119 2.77 10.70 -15.83
CA TYR A 119 3.24 12.07 -16.05
C TYR A 119 2.14 13.08 -15.71
N TYR A 120 2.54 14.23 -15.18
CA TYR A 120 1.62 15.34 -14.95
C TYR A 120 1.49 16.23 -16.18
N ASN A 121 0.26 16.42 -16.66
CA ASN A 121 -0.06 17.37 -17.72
C ASN A 121 -0.49 18.71 -17.12
N ARG A 122 0.39 19.74 -17.24
CA ARG A 122 0.14 21.07 -16.68
C ARG A 122 -1.04 21.82 -17.31
N LYS A 123 -1.38 21.55 -18.57
CA LYS A 123 -2.46 22.23 -19.30
C LYS A 123 -3.82 21.74 -18.82
N THR A 124 -3.97 20.42 -18.69
CA THR A 124 -5.24 19.80 -18.28
C THR A 124 -5.35 19.60 -16.77
N LYS A 125 -4.25 19.80 -16.02
CA LYS A 125 -4.13 19.52 -14.59
C LYS A 125 -4.39 18.05 -14.23
N LYS A 126 -4.20 17.13 -15.19
CA LYS A 126 -4.41 15.69 -15.02
C LYS A 126 -3.09 14.93 -14.96
N TYR A 127 -3.10 13.79 -14.28
CA TYR A 127 -2.07 12.78 -14.41
C TYR A 127 -2.45 11.83 -15.54
N VAL A 128 -1.49 11.52 -16.41
CA VAL A 128 -1.67 10.64 -17.57
C VAL A 128 -0.73 9.45 -17.40
N MET A 129 -1.28 8.25 -17.51
CA MET A 129 -0.51 7.01 -17.52
C MET A 129 -0.34 6.51 -18.95
N TYR A 130 0.89 6.19 -19.33
CA TYR A 130 1.23 5.49 -20.56
C TYR A 130 1.81 4.12 -20.20
N PHE A 131 1.54 3.10 -21.02
CA PHE A 131 2.05 1.74 -20.84
C PHE A 131 2.14 1.03 -22.19
N HIS A 132 2.88 -0.07 -22.22
CA HIS A 132 2.94 -1.02 -23.34
C HIS A 132 1.74 -1.98 -23.26
N LEU A 133 1.13 -2.24 -24.42
CA LEU A 133 0.00 -3.17 -24.65
C LEU A 133 0.41 -4.23 -25.67
#